data_AF-A0A2D5Z2X1-F1
#
_entry.id   AF-A0A2D5Z2X1-F1
#
_cell.length_a   1.000
_cell.length_b   1.000
_cell.length_c   1.000
_cell.angle_alpha   90.00
_cell.angle_beta   90.00
_cell.angle_gamma   90.00
#
_symmetry.space_group_name_H-M   'P 1'
#
loop_
_entity.id
_entity.type
_entity.pdbx_description
1 polymer ?
#
loop_
_entity_poly.entity_id
_entity_poly.type
_entity_poly.pdbx_seq_one_letter_code
_entity_poly.pdbx_strand_id
1 'polypeptide(L)'
;MALKRQTCVNHPDRAAIGICVITRKAICAECSTRYEGVNYSKEGLRIVQQRREAEAGRAGRGGFVVVLSIVVSPLLLYLLHLFYLLLFNWFIDLNQVDTWLTP
;
A
#
# COMPACT_ATOMS: atom_id res chain seq x y z
N MET A 1 0.82 20.44 44.17
CA MET A 1 0.44 20.49 42.74
C MET A 1 -0.99 19.95 42.60
N ALA A 2 -1.96 20.83 42.30
CA ALA A 2 -3.34 20.42 42.08
C ALA A 2 -3.44 19.72 40.72
N LEU A 3 -3.61 18.39 40.72
CA LEU A 3 -4.02 17.64 39.53
C LEU A 3 -5.41 18.15 39.15
N LYS A 4 -5.48 19.07 38.18
CA LYS A 4 -6.74 19.54 37.58
C LYS A 4 -7.48 18.28 37.14
N ARG A 5 -8.57 17.92 37.84
CA ARG A 5 -9.46 16.82 37.44
C ARG A 5 -9.88 17.11 36.02
N GLN A 6 -9.29 16.40 35.07
CA GLN A 6 -9.74 16.49 33.70
C GLN A 6 -11.10 15.83 33.68
N THR A 7 -12.14 16.59 33.33
CA THR A 7 -13.47 16.06 33.06
C THR A 7 -13.48 15.43 31.68
N CYS A 8 -14.37 14.46 31.48
CA CYS A 8 -14.52 13.86 30.16
C CYS A 8 -15.04 14.92 29.18
N VAL A 9 -14.45 14.98 27.98
CA VAL A 9 -14.90 15.90 26.92
C VAL A 9 -16.37 15.66 26.52
N ASN A 10 -16.87 14.43 26.67
CA ASN A 10 -18.26 14.08 26.33
C ASN A 10 -19.21 14.17 27.53
N HIS A 11 -18.69 14.15 28.76
CA HIS A 11 -19.47 14.10 29.99
C HIS A 11 -18.85 15.05 31.02
N PRO A 12 -19.31 16.31 31.12
CA PRO A 12 -18.75 17.30 32.03
C PRO A 12 -18.96 16.93 33.51
N ASP A 13 -19.92 16.06 33.78
CA ASP A 13 -20.29 15.49 35.07
C ASP A 13 -19.35 14.35 35.53
N ARG A 14 -18.52 13.80 34.64
CA ARG A 14 -17.69 12.62 34.94
C ARG A 14 -16.20 12.93 34.92
N ALA A 15 -15.47 12.34 35.87
CA ALA A 15 -14.02 12.39 35.90
C ALA A 15 -13.44 11.57 34.73
N ALA A 16 -12.46 12.14 34.02
CA ALA A 16 -11.69 11.39 33.04
C ALA A 16 -10.76 10.41 33.77
N ILE A 17 -10.70 9.18 33.25
CA ILE A 17 -9.81 8.13 33.77
C ILE A 17 -8.54 7.99 32.95
N GLY A 18 -8.51 8.58 31.74
CA GLY A 18 -7.40 8.45 30.82
C GLY A 18 -7.51 9.42 29.64
N ILE A 19 -6.47 9.43 28.81
CA ILE A 19 -6.34 10.30 27.65
C ILE A 19 -6.28 9.42 26.39
N CYS A 20 -7.03 9.80 25.35
CA CYS A 20 -6.93 9.12 24.06
C CYS A 20 -5.55 9.34 23.43
N VAL A 21 -4.87 8.27 23.00
CA VAL A 21 -3.52 8.38 22.41
C VAL A 21 -3.50 9.11 21.05
N ILE A 22 -4.62 9.11 20.32
CA ILE A 22 -4.72 9.79 19.01
C ILE A 22 -5.12 11.26 19.17
N THR A 23 -6.26 11.51 19.82
CA THR A 23 -6.86 12.85 19.89
C THR A 23 -6.37 13.66 21.10
N ARG A 24 -5.66 13.03 22.04
CA ARG A 24 -5.19 13.61 23.30
C ARG A 24 -6.29 14.22 24.18
N LYS A 25 -7.55 13.84 23.94
CA LYS A 25 -8.71 14.25 24.73
C LYS A 25 -8.85 13.38 25.98
N ALA A 26 -9.21 13.99 27.10
CA ALA A 26 -9.51 13.29 28.36
C ALA A 26 -10.89 12.60 28.28
N ILE A 27 -10.95 11.31 28.60
CA ILE A 27 -12.15 10.48 28.44
C ILE A 27 -12.44 9.65 29.70
N CYS A 28 -13.73 9.45 29.99
CA CYS A 28 -14.20 8.57 31.06
C CYS A 28 -14.19 7.10 30.63
N ALA A 29 -14.43 6.18 31.58
CA ALA A 29 -14.40 4.73 31.36
C ALA A 29 -15.35 4.25 30.25
N GLU A 30 -16.54 4.84 30.16
CA GLU A 30 -17.51 4.50 29.13
C GLU A 30 -17.16 5.07 27.75
N CYS A 31 -16.44 6.20 27.72
CA CYS A 31 -15.98 6.80 26.47
C CYS A 31 -14.65 6.20 25.97
N SER A 32 -13.93 5.49 26.83
CA SER A 32 -12.69 4.79 26.47
C SER A 32 -12.98 3.42 25.89
N THR A 33 -12.62 3.24 24.62
CA THR A 33 -12.50 1.91 24.02
C THR A 33 -11.06 1.46 24.14
N ARG A 34 -10.84 0.33 24.81
CA ARG A 34 -9.51 -0.27 24.91
C ARG A 34 -9.24 -1.12 23.67
N TYR A 35 -8.22 -0.76 22.91
CA TYR A 35 -7.77 -1.51 21.74
C TYR A 35 -6.26 -1.68 21.84
N GLU A 36 -5.75 -2.90 21.63
CA GLU A 36 -4.32 -3.23 21.75
C GLU A 36 -3.67 -2.74 23.07
N GLY A 37 -4.44 -2.78 24.17
CA GLY A 37 -3.97 -2.35 25.50
C GLY A 37 -4.01 -0.83 25.75
N VAL A 38 -4.33 -0.03 24.74
CA VAL A 38 -4.32 1.44 24.77
C VAL A 38 -5.75 2.01 24.78
N ASN A 39 -5.95 3.18 25.40
CA ASN A 39 -7.25 3.84 25.44
C ASN A 39 -7.47 4.76 24.22
N TYR A 40 -8.58 4.54 23.52
CA TYR A 40 -9.03 5.35 22.39
C TYR A 40 -10.39 5.99 22.68
N SER A 41 -10.60 7.21 22.19
CA SER A 41 -11.95 7.76 22.03
C SER A 41 -12.59 7.19 20.77
N LYS A 42 -13.93 7.27 20.65
CA LYS A 42 -14.65 6.87 19.43
C LYS A 42 -14.07 7.52 18.16
N GLU A 43 -13.71 8.80 18.25
CA GLU A 43 -13.06 9.53 17.17
C GLU A 43 -11.65 8.99 16.86
N GLY A 44 -10.84 8.76 17.90
CA GLY A 44 -9.51 8.19 17.74
C GLY A 44 -9.53 6.80 17.11
N LEU A 45 -10.52 5.98 17.48
CA LEU A 45 -10.68 4.63 16.92
C LEU A 45 -11.03 4.67 15.42
N ARG A 46 -11.91 5.60 15.00
CA ARG A 46 -12.22 5.79 13.57
C ARG A 46 -10.98 6.15 12.76
N ILE A 47 -10.12 7.02 13.28
CA ILE A 47 -8.87 7.39 12.61
C ILE A 47 -7.95 6.17 12.46
N VAL A 48 -7.85 5.32 13.49
CA VAL A 48 -7.05 4.08 13.43
C VAL A 48 -7.61 3.10 12.40
N GLN A 49 -8.93 2.91 12.37
CA GLN A 49 -9.59 2.05 11.39
C GLN A 49 -9.34 2.53 9.95
N GLN A 50 -9.52 3.82 9.69
CA GLN A 50 -9.25 4.42 8.37
C GLN A 50 -7.80 4.24 7.93
N ARG A 51 -6.83 4.37 8.86
CA ARG A 51 -5.41 4.12 8.54
C ARG A 51 -5.18 2.66 8.14
N ARG A 52 -5.75 1.70 8.87
CA ARG A 52 -5.63 0.27 8.55
C ARG A 52 -6.25 -0.06 7.20
N GLU A 53 -7.41 0.49 6.88
CA GLU A 53 -8.05 0.29 5.57
C GLU A 53 -7.19 0.85 4.42
N ALA A 54 -6.60 2.03 4.61
CA ALA A 54 -5.71 2.64 3.62
C ALA A 54 -4.40 1.82 3.42
N GLU A 55 -3.87 1.24 4.48
CA GLU A 55 -2.69 0.37 4.44
C GLU A 55 -3.01 -0.98 3.78
N ALA A 56 -4.15 -1.59 4.12
CA ALA A 56 -4.62 -2.82 3.50
C ALA A 56 -4.82 -2.65 1.97
N GLY A 57 -5.39 -1.52 1.54
CA GLY A 57 -5.55 -1.20 0.12
C GLY A 57 -4.22 -1.01 -0.63
N ARG A 58 -3.19 -0.46 0.04
CA ARG A 58 -1.85 -0.30 -0.55
C ARG A 58 -1.10 -1.62 -0.63
N ALA A 59 -1.19 -2.48 0.39
CA ALA A 59 -0.53 -3.78 0.41
C ALA A 59 -0.99 -4.68 -0.76
N GLY A 60 -2.31 -4.71 -1.04
CA GLY A 60 -2.85 -5.51 -2.15
C GLY A 60 -2.42 -5.01 -3.54
N ARG A 61 -2.37 -3.68 -3.73
CA ARG A 61 -2.02 -3.08 -5.03
C ARG A 61 -0.53 -3.23 -5.37
N GLY A 62 0.35 -3.15 -4.38
CA GLY A 62 1.79 -3.37 -4.58
C GLY A 62 2.11 -4.81 -5.00
N GLY A 63 1.50 -5.80 -4.32
CA GLY A 63 1.70 -7.21 -4.63
C GLY A 63 1.24 -7.59 -6.03
N PHE A 64 0.06 -7.10 -6.45
CA PHE A 64 -0.47 -7.38 -7.80
C PHE A 64 0.43 -6.84 -8.92
N VAL A 65 0.99 -5.63 -8.76
CA VAL A 65 1.89 -5.04 -9.75
C VAL A 65 3.19 -5.85 -9.88
N VAL A 66 3.73 -6.33 -8.76
CA VAL A 66 4.94 -7.18 -8.77
C VAL A 66 4.68 -8.50 -9.49
N VAL A 67 3.57 -9.18 -9.16
CA VAL A 67 3.20 -10.45 -9.81
C VAL A 67 2.97 -10.26 -11.31
N LEU A 68 2.24 -9.21 -11.70
CA LEU A 68 2.01 -8.89 -13.11
C LEU A 68 3.34 -8.63 -13.84
N SER A 69 4.27 -7.91 -13.22
CA SER A 69 5.57 -7.58 -13.81
C SER A 69 6.43 -8.83 -14.03
N ILE A 70 6.39 -9.80 -13.12
CA ILE A 70 7.12 -11.07 -13.24
C ILE A 70 6.63 -11.90 -14.43
N VAL A 71 5.34 -11.82 -14.78
CA VAL A 71 4.76 -12.58 -15.90
C VAL A 71 4.88 -11.84 -17.23
N VAL A 72 4.61 -10.54 -17.23
CA VAL A 72 4.61 -9.73 -18.47
C VAL A 72 6.03 -9.48 -18.99
N SER A 73 7.01 -9.28 -18.10
CA SER A 73 8.40 -9.04 -18.47
C SER A 73 9.03 -10.17 -19.33
N PRO A 74 8.98 -11.45 -18.94
CA PRO A 74 9.55 -12.53 -19.75
C PRO A 74 8.82 -12.72 -21.07
N LEU A 75 7.50 -12.52 -21.10
CA LEU A 75 6.73 -12.57 -22.36
C LEU A 75 7.21 -11.47 -23.32
N LEU A 76 7.44 -10.25 -22.82
CA LEU A 76 7.90 -9.13 -23.63
C LEU A 76 9.33 -9.36 -24.15
N LEU A 77 10.22 -9.86 -23.31
CA LEU A 77 11.59 -10.23 -23.68
C LEU A 77 11.61 -11.35 -24.73
N TYR A 78 10.72 -12.34 -24.60
CA TYR A 78 10.60 -13.43 -25.56
C TYR A 78 10.10 -12.94 -26.93
N LEU A 79 9.09 -12.07 -26.95
CA LEU A 79 8.61 -11.47 -28.20
C LEU A 79 9.69 -10.62 -28.88
N LEU A 80 10.45 -9.83 -28.11
CA LEU A 80 11.57 -9.05 -28.62
C LEU A 80 12.66 -9.97 -29.24
N HIS A 81 12.96 -11.08 -28.57
CA HIS A 81 13.92 -12.05 -29.07
C HIS A 81 13.46 -12.71 -30.38
N LEU A 82 12.18 -13.11 -30.47
CA LEU A 82 11.63 -13.68 -31.70
C LEU A 82 11.70 -12.68 -32.85
N PHE A 83 11.36 -11.42 -32.59
CA PHE A 83 11.47 -10.36 -33.58
C PHE A 83 12.91 -10.17 -34.08
N TYR A 84 13.89 -10.22 -33.17
CA TYR A 84 15.30 -10.13 -33.54
C TYR A 84 15.75 -11.30 -34.42
N LEU A 85 15.32 -12.53 -34.11
CA LEU A 85 15.62 -13.70 -34.94
C LEU A 85 14.99 -13.60 -36.33
N LEU A 86 13.76 -13.09 -36.43
CA LEU A 86 13.09 -12.89 -37.71
C LEU A 86 13.84 -11.85 -38.56
N LEU A 87 14.22 -10.71 -37.97
CA LEU A 87 15.03 -9.70 -38.67
C LEU A 87 16.40 -10.24 -39.09
N PHE A 88 17.06 -10.98 -38.22
CA PHE A 88 18.37 -11.57 -38.51
C PHE A 88 18.26 -12.58 -39.64
N ASN A 89 17.26 -13.45 -39.63
CA ASN A 89 17.05 -14.42 -40.71
C ASN A 89 16.73 -13.74 -42.04
N TRP A 90 15.88 -12.70 -42.02
CA TRP A 90 15.59 -11.88 -43.20
C TRP A 90 16.84 -11.18 -43.74
N PHE A 91 17.72 -10.69 -42.87
CA PHE A 91 18.99 -10.08 -43.26
C PHE A 91 19.96 -11.09 -43.90
N ILE A 92 20.02 -12.33 -43.38
CA ILE A 92 20.81 -13.41 -43.99
C ILE A 92 20.29 -13.77 -45.38
N ASP A 93 18.96 -13.88 -45.54
CA ASP A 93 18.34 -14.14 -46.85
C ASP A 93 18.70 -13.07 -47.88
N LEU A 94 18.73 -11.78 -47.49
CA LEU A 94 19.15 -10.70 -48.39
C LEU A 94 20.62 -10.81 -48.79
N ASN A 95 21.51 -11.05 -47.83
CA ASN A 95 22.95 -11.13 -48.10
C ASN A 95 23.31 -12.35 -48.98
N GLN A 96 22.52 -13.43 -48.91
CA GLN A 96 22.73 -14.59 -49.76
C GLN A 96 22.38 -14.26 -51.22
N VAL A 97 21.32 -13.48 -51.50
CA VAL A 97 20.95 -13.09 -52.89
C VAL A 97 22.07 -12.28 -53.56
N ASP A 98 22.74 -11.41 -52.82
CA ASP A 98 23.80 -10.55 -53.36
C ASP A 98 25.04 -11.34 -53.82
N THR A 99 25.34 -12.49 -53.18
CA THR A 99 26.48 -13.34 -53.57
C THR A 99 26.30 -14.08 -54.91
N TRP A 100 25.07 -14.19 -55.44
CA TRP A 100 24.82 -14.81 -56.75
C TRP A 100 24.86 -13.81 -57.92
N LEU A 101 24.95 -12.51 -57.63
CA LEU A 101 24.99 -11.44 -58.63
C LEU A 101 26.40 -10.87 -58.90
N THR A 102 27.44 -11.34 -58.21
CA THR A 102 28.83 -11.07 -58.59
C THR A 102 29.34 -12.17 -59.52
N PRO A 103 29.63 -11.88 -60.81
CA PRO A 103 30.24 -12.84 -61.73
C PRO A 103 31.69 -13.18 -61.38
#